data_AF-A0A1B1M0U7-F1
#
_entry.id   AF-A0A1B1M0U7-F1
#
_cell.length_a   1.000
_cell.length_b   1.000
_cell.length_c   1.000
_cell.angle_alpha   90.00
_cell.angle_beta   90.00
_cell.angle_gamma   90.00
#
_symmetry.space_group_name_H-M   'P 1'
#
loop_
_entity.id
_entity.type
_entity.pdbx_description
1 polymer ?
#
loop_
_entity_poly.entity_id
_entity_poly.type
_entity_poly.pdbx_seq_one_letter_code
_entity_poly.pdbx_strand_id
1 'polypeptide(L)'
;VAPFVRLAGTMEGLNGDVIKKYDIRFKQPNKEHMEMPGLHSLEHLMAENIRNHTDKVVDLSPMGCQTGFYVSFFNHDDYEDVLNIIEKTLNDVLEATEVPACNEVQCGWAT
;
A
#
# COMPACT_ATOMS: atom_id res chain seq x y z
N VAL A 1 15.04 10.46 -3.67
CA VAL A 1 14.14 11.57 -3.26
C VAL A 1 12.72 11.05 -3.40
N ALA A 2 11.81 11.37 -2.48
CA ALA A 2 10.40 11.00 -2.61
C ALA A 2 9.71 11.87 -3.69
N PRO A 3 8.66 11.36 -4.38
CA PRO A 3 8.07 10.04 -4.22
C PRO A 3 8.86 8.93 -4.94
N PHE A 4 8.74 7.68 -4.46
CA PHE A 4 9.34 6.51 -5.12
C PHE A 4 8.66 5.20 -4.72
N VAL A 5 8.86 4.16 -5.53
CA VAL A 5 8.66 2.75 -5.15
C VAL A 5 10.03 2.08 -5.10
N ARG A 6 10.30 1.28 -4.07
CA ARG A 6 11.60 0.61 -3.89
C ARG A 6 11.41 -0.78 -3.30
N LEU A 7 12.10 -1.78 -3.83
CA LEU A 7 12.22 -3.09 -3.18
C LEU A 7 12.91 -2.91 -1.82
N ALA A 8 12.15 -3.14 -0.75
CA ALA A 8 12.60 -2.96 0.63
C ALA A 8 13.17 -4.25 1.23
N GLY A 9 12.71 -5.40 0.75
CA GLY A 9 13.25 -6.70 1.15
C GLY A 9 12.62 -7.85 0.36
N THR A 10 13.33 -8.97 0.37
CA THR A 10 12.89 -10.25 -0.18
C THR A 10 13.03 -11.29 0.92
N MET A 11 12.01 -12.13 1.10
CA MET A 11 12.04 -13.26 2.02
C MET A 11 11.70 -14.53 1.24
N GLU A 12 12.57 -15.53 1.34
CA GLU A 12 12.35 -16.85 0.74
C GLU A 12 11.93 -17.83 1.86
N GLY A 13 10.86 -18.55 1.63
CA GLY A 13 10.39 -19.64 2.48
C GLY A 13 11.17 -20.92 2.23
N LEU A 14 11.11 -21.86 3.18
CA LEU A 14 11.82 -23.14 3.11
C LEU A 14 11.47 -23.98 1.85
N ASN A 15 10.29 -23.76 1.28
CA ASN A 15 9.79 -24.48 0.10
C ASN A 15 9.98 -23.70 -1.22
N GLY A 16 10.70 -22.57 -1.21
CA GLY A 16 10.97 -21.76 -2.40
C GLY A 16 9.96 -20.65 -2.67
N ASP A 17 8.89 -20.51 -1.88
CA ASP A 17 7.98 -19.37 -1.97
C ASP A 17 8.69 -18.06 -1.62
N VAL A 18 8.35 -16.97 -2.29
CA VAL A 18 9.01 -15.67 -2.14
C VAL A 18 7.99 -14.60 -1.77
N ILE A 19 8.30 -13.81 -0.74
CA ILE A 19 7.60 -12.56 -0.43
C ILE A 19 8.53 -11.39 -0.74
N LYS A 20 8.10 -10.50 -1.63
CA LYS A 20 8.77 -9.22 -1.89
C LYS A 20 8.02 -8.09 -1.22
N LYS A 21 8.72 -7.30 -0.41
CA LYS A 21 8.18 -6.13 0.29
C LYS A 21 8.67 -4.86 -0.38
N TYR A 22 7.76 -3.96 -0.73
CA TYR A 22 8.04 -2.68 -1.38
C TYR A 22 7.71 -1.51 -0.46
N ASP A 23 8.56 -0.49 -0.51
CA ASP A 23 8.43 0.82 0.12
C ASP A 23 7.81 1.78 -0.89
N ILE A 24 6.54 2.14 -0.69
CA ILE A 24 5.84 3.17 -1.47
C ILE A 24 5.96 4.47 -0.69
N ARG A 25 6.92 5.32 -1.10
CA ARG A 25 7.23 6.57 -0.40
C ARG A 25 6.49 7.73 -1.03
N PHE A 26 5.62 8.37 -0.26
CA PHE A 26 4.89 9.57 -0.67
C PHE A 26 5.62 10.85 -0.25
N LYS A 27 6.07 10.91 1.02
CA LYS A 27 6.66 12.11 1.61
C LYS A 27 8.16 11.95 1.81
N GLN A 28 8.89 13.05 1.66
CA GLN A 28 10.33 13.07 1.88
C GLN A 28 10.62 12.85 3.38
N PRO A 29 11.37 11.79 3.76
CA PRO A 29 11.67 11.50 5.15
C PRO A 29 12.27 12.70 5.89
N ASN A 30 11.80 12.95 7.12
CA ASN A 30 12.23 14.03 8.00
C ASN A 30 12.01 15.46 7.44
N LYS A 31 11.15 15.61 6.43
CA LYS A 31 10.79 16.92 5.84
C LYS A 31 9.29 17.15 5.84
N GLU A 32 8.51 16.12 5.53
CA GLU A 32 7.06 16.16 5.51
C GLU A 32 6.49 14.82 5.98
N HIS A 33 5.19 14.79 6.28
CA HIS A 33 4.43 13.58 6.57
C HIS A 33 2.97 13.75 6.09
N MET A 34 2.21 12.66 6.12
CA MET A 34 0.76 12.66 5.92
C MET A 34 0.07 12.83 7.28
N GLU A 35 -1.04 13.57 7.31
CA GLU A 35 -1.89 13.63 8.49
C GLU A 35 -2.64 12.31 8.68
N MET A 36 -2.90 11.91 9.93
CA MET A 36 -3.48 10.60 10.23
C MET A 36 -4.82 10.33 9.55
N PRO A 37 -5.79 11.27 9.50
CA PRO A 37 -7.05 11.01 8.78
C PRO A 37 -6.84 10.69 7.31
N GLY A 38 -5.96 11.42 6.62
CA GLY A 38 -5.64 11.18 5.21
C GLY A 38 -4.86 9.88 4.99
N LEU A 39 -3.88 9.58 5.84
CA LEU A 39 -3.11 8.34 5.79
C LEU A 39 -4.00 7.10 6.02
N HIS A 40 -4.89 7.15 7.01
CA HIS A 40 -5.79 6.06 7.35
C HIS A 40 -6.87 5.85 6.27
N SER A 41 -7.42 6.94 5.73
CA SER A 41 -8.38 6.83 4.61
C SER A 41 -7.71 6.22 3.37
N LEU A 42 -6.47 6.62 3.10
CA LEU A 42 -5.68 6.08 1.99
C LEU A 42 -5.31 4.60 2.19
N GLU A 43 -5.07 4.15 3.44
CA GLU A 43 -4.92 2.73 3.77
C GLU A 43 -6.16 1.94 3.34
N HIS A 44 -7.35 2.35 3.78
CA HIS A 44 -8.61 1.68 3.43
C HIS A 44 -8.83 1.61 1.91
N LEU A 45 -8.68 2.74 1.23
CA LEU A 45 -8.87 2.85 -0.22
C LEU A 45 -7.87 1.98 -0.99
N MET A 46 -6.58 2.06 -0.65
CA MET A 46 -5.56 1.28 -1.34
C MET A 46 -5.66 -0.21 -1.01
N ALA A 47 -5.96 -0.59 0.23
CA ALA A 47 -6.07 -1.99 0.63
C ALA A 47 -7.25 -2.70 -0.04
N GLU A 48 -8.38 -2.02 -0.23
CA GLU A 48 -9.52 -2.55 -0.99
C GLU A 48 -9.21 -2.61 -2.48
N ASN A 49 -8.75 -1.50 -3.07
CA ASN A 49 -8.63 -1.38 -4.52
C ASN A 49 -7.47 -2.18 -5.12
N ILE A 50 -6.33 -2.32 -4.41
CA ILE A 50 -5.15 -3.00 -4.97
C ILE A 50 -5.43 -4.45 -5.36
N ARG A 51 -6.35 -5.11 -4.63
CA ARG A 51 -6.74 -6.50 -4.87
C ARG A 51 -7.64 -6.68 -6.09
N ASN A 52 -8.16 -5.59 -6.68
CA ASN A 52 -8.85 -5.64 -7.97
C ASN A 52 -7.87 -5.81 -9.14
N HIS A 53 -6.60 -5.47 -8.95
CA HIS A 53 -5.57 -5.49 -10.00
C HIS A 53 -4.65 -6.71 -9.92
N THR A 54 -4.71 -7.47 -8.82
CA THR A 54 -3.89 -8.67 -8.62
C THR A 54 -4.39 -9.53 -7.45
N ASP A 55 -4.17 -10.84 -7.52
CA ASP A 55 -4.39 -11.78 -6.43
C ASP A 55 -3.12 -12.04 -5.58
N LYS A 56 -2.01 -11.36 -5.88
CA LYS A 56 -0.69 -11.60 -5.28
C LYS A 56 -0.37 -10.78 -4.05
N VAL A 57 -1.23 -9.82 -3.66
CA VAL A 57 -0.98 -8.95 -2.51
C VAL A 57 -1.24 -9.70 -1.20
N VAL A 58 -0.20 -9.77 -0.37
CA VAL A 58 -0.31 -10.28 1.01
C VAL A 58 -0.90 -9.19 1.91
N ASP A 59 -0.30 -8.00 1.88
CA ASP A 59 -0.61 -6.91 2.80
C ASP A 59 -0.26 -5.55 2.20
N LEU A 60 -1.02 -4.53 2.58
CA LEU A 60 -0.74 -3.11 2.34
C LEU A 60 -1.01 -2.37 3.65
N SER A 61 0.04 -1.81 4.25
CA SER A 61 -0.01 -1.19 5.57
C SER A 61 0.68 0.18 5.59
N PRO A 62 0.15 1.17 6.34
CA PRO A 62 0.83 2.45 6.52
C PRO A 62 2.10 2.29 7.35
N MET A 63 3.10 3.11 7.07
CA MET A 63 4.29 3.20 7.91
C MET A 63 4.01 4.06 9.14
N GLY A 64 4.49 3.65 10.32
CA GLY A 64 4.39 4.44 11.55
C GLY A 64 5.12 5.80 11.50
N CYS A 65 6.03 6.02 10.55
CA CYS A 65 6.63 7.33 10.31
C CYS A 65 5.77 8.26 9.44
N GLN A 66 4.58 7.81 9.01
CA GLN A 66 3.59 8.59 8.27
C GLN A 66 4.07 9.17 6.93
N THR A 67 5.09 8.58 6.31
CA THR A 67 5.65 9.07 5.04
C THR A 67 5.40 8.17 3.84
N GLY A 68 4.77 7.01 4.04
CA GLY A 68 4.50 6.05 2.99
C GLY A 68 3.83 4.79 3.50
N PHE A 69 3.80 3.78 2.65
CA PHE A 69 3.17 2.48 2.88
C PHE A 69 4.15 1.36 2.56
N TYR A 70 3.96 0.22 3.22
CA TYR A 70 4.53 -1.04 2.76
C TYR A 70 3.47 -1.83 2.03
N VAL A 71 3.85 -2.44 0.90
CA VAL A 71 3.05 -3.48 0.24
C VAL A 71 3.92 -4.72 0.08
N SER A 72 3.33 -5.91 0.29
CA SER A 72 4.03 -7.18 0.14
C SER A 72 3.33 -8.06 -0.88
N PHE A 73 4.09 -8.64 -1.81
CA PHE A 73 3.58 -9.53 -2.85
C PHE A 73 4.13 -10.95 -2.67
N PHE A 74 3.27 -11.94 -2.90
CA PHE A 74 3.59 -13.37 -2.82
C PHE A 74 3.85 -13.94 -4.22
N ASN A 75 4.99 -14.58 -4.40
CA ASN A 75 5.41 -15.23 -5.65
C ASN A 75 5.21 -14.35 -6.90
N HIS A 76 5.62 -13.08 -6.80
CA HIS A 76 5.54 -12.10 -7.87
C HIS A 76 6.84 -11.32 -7.94
N ASP A 77 7.53 -11.39 -9.08
CA ASP A 77 8.89 -10.87 -9.22
C ASP A 77 9.03 -9.69 -10.20
N ASP A 78 7.98 -9.40 -10.97
CA ASP A 78 7.93 -8.35 -11.99
C ASP A 78 7.76 -6.97 -11.34
N TYR A 79 8.83 -6.17 -11.39
CA TYR A 79 8.81 -4.83 -10.82
C TYR A 79 7.93 -3.85 -11.62
N GLU A 80 7.88 -3.98 -12.93
CA GLU A 80 7.09 -3.08 -13.78
C GLU A 80 5.60 -3.35 -13.58
N ASP A 81 5.21 -4.62 -13.41
CA ASP A 81 3.84 -4.97 -13.06
C ASP A 81 3.46 -4.45 -11.67
N VAL A 82 4.36 -4.51 -10.67
CA VAL A 82 4.13 -3.87 -9.36
C VAL A 82 3.87 -2.37 -9.52
N LEU A 83 4.62 -1.66 -10.37
CA LEU A 83 4.39 -0.24 -10.63
C LEU A 83 3.01 0.00 -11.27
N ASN A 84 2.65 -0.80 -12.27
CA ASN A 84 1.35 -0.73 -12.95
C ASN A 84 0.18 -0.99 -11.99
N ILE A 85 0.31 -1.97 -11.09
CA ILE A 85 -0.69 -2.28 -10.06
C ILE A 85 -0.87 -1.09 -9.12
N ILE A 86 0.23 -0.50 -8.64
CA ILE A 86 0.19 0.66 -7.75
C ILE A 86 -0.43 1.87 -8.46
N GLU A 87 -0.06 2.13 -9.72
CA GLU A 87 -0.61 3.23 -10.51
C GLU A 87 -2.13 3.10 -10.69
N LYS A 88 -2.62 1.92 -11.12
CA LYS A 88 -4.06 1.67 -11.26
C LYS A 88 -4.79 1.82 -9.93
N THR A 89 -4.22 1.30 -8.84
CA THR A 89 -4.78 1.45 -7.49
C THR A 89 -4.95 2.93 -7.13
N LEU A 90 -3.92 3.76 -7.38
CA LEU A 90 -3.98 5.19 -7.09
C LEU A 90 -4.98 5.94 -7.97
N ASN A 91 -5.19 5.50 -9.22
CA ASN A 91 -6.25 6.05 -10.06
C ASN A 91 -7.64 5.70 -9.51
N ASP A 92 -7.86 4.48 -9.02
CA ASP A 92 -9.14 4.12 -8.38
C ASP A 92 -9.39 4.96 -7.11
N VAL A 93 -8.34 5.32 -6.36
CA VAL A 93 -8.45 6.25 -5.22
C VAL A 93 -8.99 7.61 -5.64
N LEU A 94 -8.61 8.11 -6.82
CA LEU A 94 -9.06 9.42 -7.33
C LEU A 94 -10.54 9.40 -7.74
N GLU A 95 -11.03 8.25 -8.21
CA GLU A 95 -12.42 8.07 -8.64
C GLU A 95 -13.34 7.63 -7.49
N ALA A 96 -12.78 7.30 -6.32
CA ALA A 96 -13.56 6.86 -5.17
C ALA A 96 -14.46 7.97 -4.61
N THR A 97 -15.73 7.65 -4.41
CA THR A 97 -16.73 8.59 -3.84
C THR A 97 -16.87 8.48 -2.33
N GLU A 98 -16.32 7.42 -1.73
CA GLU A 98 -16.34 7.16 -0.29
C GLU A 98 -15.12 6.35 0.15
N VAL A 99 -14.80 6.40 1.45
CA VAL A 99 -13.77 5.53 2.06
C VAL A 99 -14.45 4.21 2.46
N PRO A 100 -14.01 3.06 1.92
CA PRO A 100 -14.66 1.80 2.20
C PRO A 100 -14.47 1.41 3.67
N ALA A 101 -15.49 0.73 4.22
CA ALA A 101 -15.50 0.26 5.61
C ALA A 101 -15.27 1.37 6.67
N CYS A 102 -15.52 2.64 6.34
CA CYS A 102 -15.47 3.76 7.27
C CYS A 102 -16.71 3.77 8.19
N ASN A 103 -16.79 2.81 9.10
CA ASN A 103 -17.85 2.68 10.09
C ASN A 103 -17.36 1.93 11.34
N GLU A 104 -18.07 2.08 12.46
CA GLU A 104 -17.69 1.53 13.78
C GLU A 104 -17.65 -0.02 13.84
N VAL A 105 -18.24 -0.71 12.86
CA VAL A 105 -18.26 -2.18 12.82
C VAL A 105 -16.97 -2.73 12.22
N GLN A 106 -16.42 -2.05 11.22
CA GLN A 106 -15.32 -2.55 10.40
C GLN A 106 -14.00 -1.80 10.60
N CYS A 107 -14.04 -0.60 11.18
CA CYS A 107 -12.87 0.23 11.42
C CYS A 107 -12.69 0.51 12.91
N GLY A 108 -11.46 0.36 13.42
CA GLY A 108 -11.14 0.60 14.83
C GLY A 108 -11.20 2.07 15.25
N TRP A 109 -11.22 3.01 14.29
CA TRP A 109 -11.36 4.44 14.54
C TRP A 109 -12.02 5.13 13.33
N ALA A 110 -13.35 5.05 13.23
CA ALA A 110 -14.13 5.48 12.06
C ALA A 110 -14.48 6.99 12.02
N THR A 111 -14.16 7.77 13.07
CA THR A 111 -14.60 9.17 13.27
C THR A 111 -13.43 10.14 13.37
#